data_AF-A0A4R6V6K8-F1
#
_entry.id   AF-A0A4R6V6K8-F1
#
_cell.length_a   1.000
_cell.length_b   1.000
_cell.length_c   1.000
_cell.angle_alpha   90.00
_cell.angle_beta   90.00
_cell.angle_gamma   90.00
#
_symmetry.space_group_name_H-M   'P 1'
#
loop_
_entity.id
_entity.type
_entity.pdbx_description
1 polymer ?
#
loop_
_entity_poly.entity_id
_entity_poly.type
_entity_poly.pdbx_seq_one_letter_code
_entity_poly.pdbx_strand_id
1 'polypeptide(L)'
;MTHLVARDIERAADAVRSANHATMRSPITPPDAYDVVGGLADLARRVPQLVEFLTRAMSAAEPAEYFDDRGGETRLTLHVASTGLWCARHDLTELAFHLDQTHNALGHLGRHTPED
;
A
#
# COMPACT_ATOMS: atom_id res chain seq x y z
N MET A 1 16.59 10.48 10.48
CA MET A 1 15.38 10.66 9.65
C MET A 1 14.79 9.31 9.23
N THR A 2 15.61 8.37 8.78
CA THR A 2 15.21 7.01 8.36
C THR A 2 14.46 6.19 9.42
N HIS A 3 14.84 6.31 10.71
CA HIS A 3 14.13 5.64 11.81
C HIS A 3 12.70 6.15 12.05
N LEU A 4 12.37 7.38 11.64
CA LEU A 4 11.02 7.90 11.77
C LEU A 4 10.09 7.32 10.70
N VAL A 5 10.57 7.27 9.45
CA VAL A 5 9.81 6.67 8.34
C VAL A 5 9.51 5.20 8.60
N ALA A 6 10.51 4.42 9.03
CA ALA A 6 10.32 3.00 9.35
C ALA A 6 9.25 2.81 10.45
N ARG A 7 9.32 3.57 11.54
CA ARG A 7 8.34 3.51 12.64
C ARG A 7 6.93 3.87 12.20
N ASP A 8 6.77 4.86 11.32
CA ASP A 8 5.45 5.24 10.84
C ASP A 8 4.86 4.19 9.90
N ILE A 9 5.70 3.49 9.12
CA ILE A 9 5.27 2.35 8.31
C ILE A 9 4.91 1.13 9.17
N GLU A 10 5.64 0.86 10.24
CA GLU A 10 5.28 -0.17 11.22
C GLU A 10 3.90 0.09 11.83
N ARG A 11 3.63 1.34 12.23
CA ARG A 11 2.31 1.74 12.76
C ARG A 11 1.20 1.56 11.73
N ALA A 12 1.45 1.90 10.47
CA ALA A 12 0.49 1.68 9.39
C ALA A 12 0.21 0.18 9.19
N ALA A 13 1.25 -0.65 9.22
CA ALA A 13 1.13 -2.11 9.12
C ALA A 13 0.33 -2.70 10.29
N ASP A 14 0.56 -2.21 11.52
CA ASP A 14 -0.19 -2.62 12.70
C ASP A 14 -1.66 -2.22 12.62
N ALA A 15 -1.95 -1.03 12.10
CA ALA A 15 -3.33 -0.57 11.87
C ALA A 15 -4.05 -1.46 10.85
N VAL A 16 -3.40 -1.79 9.73
CA VAL A 16 -3.95 -2.74 8.73
C VAL A 16 -4.18 -4.11 9.35
N ARG A 17 -3.25 -4.62 10.16
CA ARG A 17 -3.43 -5.90 10.88
C ARG A 17 -4.62 -5.86 11.83
N SER A 18 -4.78 -4.77 12.57
CA SER A 18 -5.93 -4.57 13.46
C SER A 18 -7.24 -4.54 12.68
N ALA A 19 -7.29 -3.84 11.54
CA ALA A 19 -8.45 -3.82 10.67
C ALA A 19 -8.79 -5.23 10.16
N ASN A 20 -7.81 -5.98 9.65
CA ASN A 20 -8.00 -7.37 9.20
C ASN A 20 -8.56 -8.27 10.32
N HIS A 21 -8.09 -8.13 11.55
CA HIS A 21 -8.65 -8.89 12.67
C HIS A 21 -10.10 -8.50 13.00
N ALA A 22 -10.45 -7.22 12.89
CA ALA A 22 -11.82 -6.76 13.09
C ALA A 22 -12.75 -7.30 11.98
N THR A 23 -12.32 -7.24 10.72
CA THR A 23 -13.11 -7.72 9.57
C THR A 23 -13.34 -9.24 9.61
N MET A 24 -12.40 -10.01 10.15
CA MET A 24 -12.56 -11.46 10.34
C MET A 24 -13.55 -11.83 11.45
N ARG A 25 -13.72 -10.99 12.47
CA ARG A 25 -14.49 -11.31 13.68
C ARG A 25 -15.95 -10.88 13.61
N SER A 26 -16.30 -10.00 12.68
CA SER A 26 -17.64 -9.45 12.57
C SER A 26 -18.05 -9.34 11.10
N PRO A 27 -19.29 -9.73 10.75
CA PRO A 27 -19.82 -9.49 9.42
C PRO A 27 -19.76 -8.00 9.09
N ILE A 28 -19.23 -7.66 7.92
CA ILE A 28 -19.19 -6.30 7.42
C ILE A 28 -20.45 -6.05 6.61
N THR A 29 -21.17 -4.98 6.93
CA THR A 29 -22.32 -4.57 6.12
C THR A 29 -21.85 -3.84 4.87
N PRO A 30 -22.64 -3.77 3.78
CA PRO A 30 -22.24 -3.01 2.59
C PRO A 30 -21.89 -1.53 2.86
N PRO A 31 -22.58 -0.80 3.75
CA PRO A 31 -22.14 0.53 4.19
C PRO A 31 -20.78 0.54 4.90
N ASP A 32 -20.51 -0.40 5.80
CA ASP A 32 -19.19 -0.49 6.46
C ASP A 32 -18.09 -0.81 5.43
N ALA A 33 -18.40 -1.66 4.44
CA ALA A 33 -17.49 -1.98 3.34
C ALA A 33 -17.17 -0.74 2.49
N TYR A 34 -18.14 0.17 2.28
CA TYR A 34 -17.91 1.43 1.57
C TYR A 34 -16.82 2.23 2.28
N ASP A 35 -16.97 2.50 3.58
CA ASP A 35 -16.00 3.28 4.34
C ASP A 35 -14.60 2.63 4.36
N VAL A 36 -14.55 1.30 4.54
CA VAL A 36 -13.28 0.55 4.54
C VAL A 36 -12.59 0.62 3.17
N VAL A 37 -13.33 0.40 2.08
CA VAL A 37 -12.77 0.45 0.72
C VAL A 37 -12.30 1.87 0.39
N GLY A 38 -13.03 2.90 0.80
CA GLY A 38 -12.61 4.30 0.64
C GLY A 38 -11.29 4.60 1.36
N GLY A 39 -11.15 4.12 2.60
CA GLY A 39 -9.90 4.23 3.35
C GLY A 39 -8.73 3.48 2.71
N LEU A 40 -8.98 2.29 2.16
CA LEU A 40 -7.96 1.54 1.40
C LEU A 40 -7.55 2.28 0.11
N ALA A 41 -8.50 2.89 -0.60
CA ALA A 41 -8.21 3.68 -1.80
C ALA A 41 -7.32 4.89 -1.47
N ASP A 42 -7.61 5.59 -0.36
CA ASP A 42 -6.78 6.68 0.14
C ASP A 42 -5.36 6.24 0.48
N LEU A 43 -5.20 5.07 1.13
CA LEU A 43 -3.88 4.49 1.38
C LEU A 43 -3.15 4.16 0.08
N ALA A 44 -3.81 3.47 -0.85
CA ALA A 44 -3.24 3.10 -2.14
C ALA A 44 -2.82 4.32 -2.98
N ARG A 45 -3.50 5.47 -2.83
CA ARG A 45 -3.11 6.73 -3.49
C ARG A 45 -1.90 7.41 -2.85
N ARG A 46 -1.61 7.17 -1.57
CA ARG A 46 -0.53 7.84 -0.83
C ARG A 46 0.80 7.09 -0.87
N VAL A 47 0.76 5.76 -0.81
CA VAL A 47 1.96 4.90 -0.80
C VAL A 47 2.86 5.09 -2.04
N PRO A 48 2.35 5.29 -3.27
CA PRO A 48 3.18 5.49 -4.46
C PRO A 48 4.25 6.56 -4.33
N GLN A 49 3.94 7.67 -3.65
CA GLN A 49 4.89 8.76 -3.44
C GLN A 49 6.06 8.33 -2.54
N LEU A 50 5.78 7.58 -1.47
CA LEU A 50 6.82 7.03 -0.62
C LEU A 50 7.69 6.04 -1.39
N VAL A 51 7.08 5.15 -2.16
CA VAL A 51 7.80 4.18 -3.00
C VAL A 51 8.70 4.88 -4.00
N GLU A 52 8.24 5.96 -4.63
CA GLU A 52 9.07 6.77 -5.53
C GLU A 52 10.29 7.37 -4.83
N PHE A 53 10.15 7.89 -3.61
CA PHE A 53 11.29 8.39 -2.84
C PHE A 53 12.28 7.27 -2.49
N LEU A 54 11.80 6.07 -2.17
CA LEU A 54 12.65 4.90 -1.96
C LEU A 54 13.36 4.48 -3.26
N THR A 55 12.67 4.47 -4.40
CA THR A 55 13.29 4.17 -5.71
C THR A 55 14.44 5.13 -5.98
N ARG A 56 14.21 6.44 -5.81
CA ARG A 56 15.24 7.46 -6.01
C ARG A 56 16.42 7.27 -5.06
N ALA A 57 16.17 6.92 -3.80
CA ALA A 57 17.23 6.66 -2.82
C ALA A 57 18.09 5.44 -3.22
N MET A 58 17.47 4.36 -3.71
CA MET A 58 18.22 3.17 -4.19
C MET A 58 19.01 3.47 -5.46
N SER A 59 18.44 4.24 -6.40
CA SER A 59 19.14 4.63 -7.63
C SER A 59 20.30 5.60 -7.40
N ALA A 60 20.28 6.35 -6.30
CA ALA A 60 21.33 7.31 -5.92
C ALA A 60 22.40 6.73 -4.98
N ALA A 61 22.21 5.50 -4.48
CA ALA A 61 23.15 4.86 -3.57
C ALA A 61 24.47 4.52 -4.28
N GLU A 62 25.61 4.84 -3.65
CA GLU A 62 26.94 4.51 -4.15
C GLU A 62 27.23 3.02 -3.90
N PRO A 63 27.35 2.16 -4.93
CA PRO A 63 27.51 0.72 -4.73
C PRO A 63 28.76 0.34 -3.92
N ALA A 64 29.82 1.16 -3.95
CA ALA A 64 31.04 0.90 -3.18
C ALA A 64 30.85 0.97 -1.66
N GLU A 65 29.77 1.58 -1.17
CA GLU A 65 29.45 1.70 0.26
C GLU A 65 28.73 0.46 0.83
N TYR A 66 28.30 -0.47 -0.03
CA TYR A 66 27.47 -1.62 0.36
C TYR A 66 28.02 -2.93 -0.22
N PHE A 67 27.70 -4.04 0.44
CA PHE A 67 27.99 -5.39 -0.06
C PHE A 67 26.72 -6.23 -0.10
N ASP A 68 26.67 -7.16 -1.05
CA ASP A 68 25.64 -8.19 -1.10
C ASP A 68 26.08 -9.38 -0.22
N ASP A 69 25.28 -9.71 0.79
CA ASP A 69 25.55 -10.75 1.78
C ASP A 69 25.49 -12.18 1.21
N ARG A 70 24.90 -12.34 0.03
CA ARG A 70 24.86 -13.59 -0.74
C ARG A 70 26.03 -13.71 -1.70
N GLY A 71 26.96 -12.75 -1.69
CA GLY A 71 28.12 -12.70 -2.57
C GLY A 71 27.82 -12.20 -3.99
N GLY A 72 26.65 -11.57 -4.19
CA GLY A 72 26.26 -10.98 -5.48
C GLY A 72 26.94 -9.65 -5.79
N GLU A 73 26.66 -9.10 -6.97
CA GLU A 73 27.11 -7.77 -7.36
C GLU A 73 26.18 -6.69 -6.78
N THR A 74 26.66 -5.86 -5.85
CA THR A 74 25.87 -4.80 -5.19
C THR A 74 25.12 -3.90 -6.16
N ARG A 75 25.75 -3.51 -7.29
CA ARG A 75 25.12 -2.65 -8.30
C ARG A 75 23.90 -3.30 -8.94
N LEU A 76 23.99 -4.62 -9.21
CA LEU A 76 22.87 -5.40 -9.71
C LEU A 76 21.76 -5.48 -8.67
N THR A 77 22.10 -5.71 -7.40
CA THR A 77 21.12 -5.78 -6.30
C THR A 77 20.38 -4.46 -6.10
N LEU A 78 21.06 -3.32 -6.13
CA LEU A 78 20.45 -1.99 -6.09
C LEU A 78 19.55 -1.73 -7.31
N HIS A 79 19.99 -2.15 -8.50
CA HIS A 79 19.18 -2.05 -9.72
C HIS A 79 17.88 -2.86 -9.58
N VAL A 80 17.97 -4.13 -9.18
CA VAL A 80 16.81 -5.00 -8.95
C VAL A 80 15.86 -4.41 -7.91
N ALA A 81 16.38 -3.87 -6.80
CA ALA A 81 15.56 -3.21 -5.78
C ALA A 81 14.82 -1.99 -6.33
N SER A 82 15.51 -1.13 -7.10
CA SER A 82 14.91 0.05 -7.71
C SER A 82 13.81 -0.31 -8.73
N THR A 83 14.04 -1.34 -9.55
CA THR A 83 13.06 -1.88 -10.51
C THR A 83 11.85 -2.47 -9.79
N GLY A 84 12.07 -3.24 -8.72
CA GLY A 84 10.98 -3.80 -7.91
C GLY A 84 10.10 -2.72 -7.28
N LEU A 85 10.70 -1.64 -6.77
CA LEU A 85 9.96 -0.49 -6.24
C LEU A 85 9.19 0.25 -7.36
N TRP A 86 9.78 0.38 -8.55
CA TRP A 86 9.09 1.00 -9.70
C TRP A 86 7.84 0.19 -10.10
N CYS A 87 7.94 -1.14 -10.17
CA CYS A 87 6.79 -2.02 -10.43
C CYS A 87 5.75 -1.90 -9.30
N ALA A 88 6.17 -1.95 -8.03
CA ALA A 88 5.25 -1.81 -6.91
C ALA A 88 4.46 -0.49 -6.95
N ARG A 89 5.09 0.61 -7.39
CA ARG A 89 4.40 1.89 -7.58
C ARG A 89 3.32 1.82 -8.66
N HIS A 90 3.58 1.12 -9.76
CA HIS A 90 2.61 0.90 -10.83
C HIS A 90 1.42 0.09 -10.29
N ASP A 91 1.69 -1.03 -9.63
CA ASP A 91 0.66 -1.91 -9.07
C ASP A 91 -0.22 -1.20 -8.03
N LEU A 92 0.37 -0.32 -7.21
CA LEU A 92 -0.38 0.52 -6.26
C LEU A 92 -1.33 1.51 -6.96
N THR A 93 -0.95 2.02 -8.13
CA THR A 93 -1.79 2.92 -8.92
C THR A 93 -2.99 2.17 -9.49
N GLU A 94 -2.77 0.95 -10.00
CA GLU A 94 -3.86 0.08 -10.45
C GLU A 94 -4.77 -0.35 -9.29
N LEU A 95 -4.18 -0.70 -8.14
CA LEU A 95 -4.95 -1.02 -6.93
C LEU A 95 -5.85 0.15 -6.51
N ALA A 96 -5.33 1.38 -6.48
CA ALA A 96 -6.12 2.57 -6.17
C ALA A 96 -7.31 2.72 -7.13
N PHE A 97 -7.09 2.52 -8.43
CA PHE A 97 -8.14 2.58 -9.44
C PHE A 97 -9.22 1.52 -9.24
N HIS A 98 -8.85 0.29 -8.88
CA HIS A 98 -9.82 -0.76 -8.59
C HIS A 98 -10.60 -0.51 -7.30
N LEU A 99 -9.94 0.03 -6.27
CA LEU A 99 -10.60 0.40 -5.01
C LEU A 99 -11.57 1.56 -5.20
N ASP A 100 -11.21 2.58 -5.98
CA ASP A 100 -12.11 3.70 -6.31
C ASP A 100 -13.35 3.21 -7.08
N GLN A 101 -13.19 2.30 -8.05
CA GLN A 101 -14.33 1.68 -8.74
C GLN A 101 -15.23 0.90 -7.77
N THR A 102 -14.63 0.12 -6.88
CA THR A 102 -15.37 -0.66 -5.87
C THR A 102 -16.13 0.27 -4.92
N HIS A 103 -15.48 1.33 -4.45
CA HIS A 103 -16.07 2.35 -3.60
C HIS A 103 -17.29 3.01 -4.26
N ASN A 104 -17.15 3.40 -5.53
CA ASN A 104 -18.23 3.98 -6.31
C ASN A 104 -19.40 3.01 -6.49
N ALA A 105 -19.14 1.73 -6.79
CA ALA A 105 -20.18 0.72 -6.91
C ALA A 105 -20.94 0.50 -5.60
N LEU A 106 -20.23 0.46 -4.46
CA LEU A 106 -20.84 0.35 -3.13
C LEU A 106 -21.70 1.57 -2.79
N GLY A 107 -21.30 2.77 -3.24
CA GLY A 107 -22.06 4.01 -3.04
C GLY A 107 -23.43 4.03 -3.73
N HIS A 108 -23.69 3.11 -4.66
CA HIS A 108 -24.99 2.95 -5.30
C HIS A 108 -25.91 1.93 -4.62
N LEU A 109 -25.47 1.28 -3.55
CA LEU A 109 -26.30 0.33 -2.83
C LEU A 109 -27.31 1.06 -1.93
N GLY A 110 -28.59 0.88 -2.24
CA GLY A 110 -29.70 1.22 -1.35
C GLY A 110 -30.02 0.06 -0.40
N ARG A 111 -30.70 0.37 0.71
CA ARG A 111 -31.28 -0.65 1.59
C ARG A 111 -32.79 -0.68 1.38
N HIS A 112 -33.34 -1.86 1.13
CA HIS A 112 -34.78 -2.05 1.16
C HIS A 112 -35.30 -1.76 2.57
N THR A 113 -36.26 -0.86 2.66
CA THR A 113 -36.98 -0.59 3.90
C THR A 113 -38.22 -1.49 3.98
N PRO A 114 -38.76 -1.78 5.17
CA PRO A 114 -39.96 -2.63 5.31
C PRO A 114 -41.22 -2.10 4.60
N GLU A 115 -41.15 -0.88 4.06
CA GLU A 115 -42.23 -0.19 3.34
C GLU A 115 -42.08 -0.30 1.80
N ASP A 116 -41.02 -0.96 1.31
CA ASP A 116 -40.83 -1.34 -0.11
C ASP A 116 -41.51 -2.68 -0.43
#